data_AF-A0A9P6JI97-F1
#
_entry.id   AF-A0A9P6JI97-F1
#
_cell.length_a   1.000
_cell.length_b   1.000
_cell.length_c   1.000
_cell.angle_alpha   90.00
_cell.angle_beta   90.00
_cell.angle_gamma   90.00
#
_symmetry.space_group_name_H-M   'P 1'
#
loop_
_entity.id
_entity.type
_entity.pdbx_description
1 polymer ?
#
loop_
_entity_poly.entity_id
_entity_poly.type
_entity_poly.pdbx_seq_one_letter_code
_entity_poly.pdbx_strand_id
1 'polypeptide(L)'
;TCIGAFCEPDESVVITRDSDLICFDRVSMVAMPMGQKREFMLFHKRELLEHLELPSAHHLLLAAVVTSNDYGKGLYRCGIKTNINHVRHLDLDLGSGELLQCIKTGVQEYIDSINRQSGTAFHADFSSAIEAF
;
A
#
# COMPACT_ATOMS: atom_id res chain seq x y z
N THR A 1 4.41 0.79 18.79
CA THR A 1 4.15 2.11 19.42
C THR A 1 4.51 3.18 18.42
N CYS A 2 3.52 3.93 17.94
CA CYS A 2 3.72 5.11 17.11
C CYS A 2 3.48 6.37 17.97
N ILE A 3 4.18 7.46 17.66
CA ILE A 3 3.92 8.78 18.24
C ILE A 3 3.62 9.69 17.06
N GLY A 4 2.39 10.20 17.00
CA GLY A 4 2.00 11.25 16.08
C GLY A 4 2.18 12.59 16.75
N ALA A 5 3.03 13.46 16.19
CA ALA A 5 3.10 14.86 16.58
C ALA A 5 2.23 15.66 15.62
N PHE A 6 1.14 16.23 16.14
CA PHE A 6 0.26 17.12 15.37
C PHE A 6 0.80 18.54 15.46
N CYS A 7 1.48 19.00 14.41
CA CYS A 7 1.66 20.42 14.13
C CYS A 7 0.81 20.70 12.90
N GLU A 8 -0.31 21.39 13.08
CA GLU A 8 -1.31 21.71 12.04
C GLU A 8 -1.89 20.49 11.25
N PRO A 9 -3.04 20.63 10.58
CA PRO A 9 -3.73 19.49 9.93
C PRO A 9 -2.91 18.81 8.82
N ASP A 10 -1.99 19.54 8.19
CA ASP A 10 -1.26 19.10 7.00
C ASP A 10 0.21 18.67 7.26
N GLU A 11 0.75 18.85 8.48
CA GLU A 11 2.16 18.59 8.79
C GLU A 11 2.37 17.51 9.87
N SER A 12 1.44 16.55 9.98
CA SER A 12 1.62 15.44 10.91
C SER A 12 2.71 14.47 10.43
N VAL A 13 3.74 14.26 11.27
CA VAL A 13 4.77 13.24 11.06
C VAL A 13 4.50 12.06 11.99
N VAL A 14 4.41 10.87 11.42
CA VAL A 14 4.26 9.63 12.18
C VAL A 14 5.63 9.01 12.43
N ILE A 15 6.02 8.89 13.71
CA ILE A 15 7.26 8.20 14.09
C ILE A 15 6.93 6.74 14.35
N THR A 16 7.50 5.82 13.57
CA THR A 16 7.18 4.39 13.65
C THR A 16 8.34 3.50 13.18
N ARG A 17 8.26 2.20 13.45
CA ARG A 17 9.09 1.17 12.79
C ARG A 17 8.34 0.41 11.71
N ASP A 18 7.04 0.65 11.63
CA ASP A 18 6.11 -0.01 10.73
C ASP A 18 5.93 0.85 9.49
N SER A 19 6.30 0.30 8.32
CA SER A 19 6.19 1.00 7.03
C SER A 19 4.75 1.16 6.58
N ASP A 20 3.83 0.31 7.03
CA ASP A 20 2.50 0.21 6.44
C ASP A 20 1.66 1.45 6.77
N LEU A 21 2.05 2.19 7.82
CA LEU A 21 1.42 3.45 8.21
C LEU A 21 1.45 4.52 7.12
N ILE A 22 2.41 4.50 6.20
CA ILE A 22 2.47 5.47 5.09
C ILE A 22 1.32 5.29 4.10
N CYS A 23 0.64 4.13 4.10
CA CYS A 23 -0.45 3.84 3.16
C CYS A 23 -1.78 4.45 3.58
N PHE A 24 -1.94 4.84 4.86
CA PHE A 24 -3.19 5.41 5.37
C PHE A 24 -3.37 6.84 4.86
N ASP A 25 -4.59 7.16 4.42
CA ASP A 25 -4.92 8.42 3.73
C ASP A 25 -4.42 9.67 4.48
N ARG A 26 -4.67 9.75 5.79
CA ARG A 26 -4.30 10.90 6.64
C ARG A 26 -2.81 11.04 6.96
N VAL A 27 -1.98 10.04 6.64
CA VAL A 27 -0.54 10.08 6.93
C VAL A 27 0.19 10.67 5.73
N SER A 28 0.74 11.87 5.86
CA SER A 28 1.55 12.48 4.79
C SER A 28 3.03 12.10 4.87
N MET A 29 3.53 11.85 6.09
CA MET A 29 4.94 11.62 6.38
C MET A 29 5.15 10.54 7.44
N VAL A 30 6.17 9.70 7.23
CA VAL A 30 6.63 8.72 8.21
C VAL A 30 8.12 8.93 8.47
N ALA A 31 8.50 9.01 9.75
CA ALA A 31 9.89 8.95 10.18
C ALA A 31 10.16 7.56 10.79
N MET A 32 11.13 6.84 10.24
CA MET A 32 11.47 5.49 10.71
C MET A 32 12.98 5.24 10.77
N PRO A 33 13.45 4.43 11.74
CA PRO A 33 14.86 4.12 11.86
C PRO A 33 15.30 3.16 10.75
N MET A 34 16.31 3.56 9.97
CA MET A 34 16.84 2.80 8.84
C MET A 34 18.32 2.46 9.04
N GLY A 35 18.76 1.38 8.38
CA GLY A 35 20.15 0.92 8.39
C GLY A 35 20.64 0.38 9.74
N GLN A 36 21.92 0.00 9.79
CA GLN A 36 22.52 -0.61 10.98
C GLN A 36 22.62 0.36 12.16
N LYS A 37 22.78 1.66 11.88
CA LYS A 37 22.89 2.72 12.90
C LYS A 37 21.54 3.22 13.42
N ARG A 38 20.42 2.75 12.83
CA ARG A 38 19.05 3.17 13.18
C ARG A 38 18.85 4.68 13.13
N GLU A 39 19.46 5.32 12.13
CA GLU A 39 19.26 6.74 11.86
C GLU A 39 17.82 6.94 11.35
N PHE A 40 17.12 7.94 11.86
CA PHE A 40 15.77 8.23 11.41
C PHE A 40 15.81 8.82 10.00
N MET A 41 15.13 8.16 9.08
CA MET A 41 14.86 8.67 7.76
C MET A 41 13.41 9.13 7.67
N LEU A 42 13.19 10.25 7.01
CA LEU A 42 11.87 10.80 6.74
C LEU A 42 11.43 10.39 5.34
N PHE A 43 10.20 9.89 5.25
CA PHE A 43 9.58 9.44 4.01
C PHE A 43 8.30 10.24 3.78
N HIS A 44 8.26 10.98 2.67
CA HIS A 44 7.06 11.68 2.23
C HIS A 44 6.23 10.77 1.32
N LYS A 45 4.94 10.63 1.60
CA LYS A 45 4.02 9.82 0.76
C LYS A 45 4.07 10.28 -0.70
N ARG A 46 4.10 11.58 -0.95
CA ARG A 46 4.17 12.15 -2.31
C ARG A 46 5.42 11.70 -3.05
N GLU A 47 6.59 11.80 -2.43
CA GLU A 47 7.86 11.36 -3.03
C GLU A 47 7.86 9.86 -3.30
N LEU A 48 7.25 9.07 -2.40
CA LEU A 48 7.08 7.63 -2.60
C LEU A 48 6.19 7.32 -3.81
N LEU A 49 5.06 8.02 -3.95
CA LEU A 49 4.17 7.89 -5.12
C LEU A 49 4.91 8.24 -6.41
N GLU A 50 5.65 9.35 -6.42
CA GLU A 50 6.45 9.77 -7.58
C GLU A 50 7.53 8.74 -7.92
N HIS A 51 8.28 8.26 -6.94
CA HIS A 51 9.37 7.31 -7.14
C HIS A 51 8.87 5.94 -7.62
N LEU A 52 7.69 5.51 -7.16
CA LEU A 52 7.04 4.27 -7.58
C LEU A 52 6.16 4.46 -8.82
N GLU A 53 6.07 5.69 -9.36
CA GLU A 53 5.19 6.10 -10.47
C GLU A 53 3.75 5.62 -10.24
N LEU A 54 3.24 5.72 -9.00
CA LEU A 54 1.89 5.32 -8.63
C LEU A 54 0.91 6.49 -8.82
N PRO A 55 -0.24 6.28 -9.48
CA PRO A 55 -1.16 7.38 -9.80
C PRO A 55 -1.83 8.04 -8.59
N SER A 56 -2.06 7.30 -7.49
CA SER A 56 -2.73 7.83 -6.31
C SER A 56 -2.39 7.06 -5.03
N ALA A 57 -2.77 7.62 -3.86
CA ALA A 57 -2.62 6.95 -2.57
C ALA A 57 -3.39 5.62 -2.49
N HIS A 58 -4.49 5.46 -3.21
CA HIS A 58 -5.21 4.19 -3.31
C HIS A 58 -4.37 3.11 -4.00
N HIS A 59 -3.56 3.49 -5.00
CA HIS A 59 -2.63 2.57 -5.63
C HIS A 59 -1.51 2.15 -4.68
N LEU A 60 -1.03 3.06 -3.83
CA LEU A 60 -0.05 2.72 -2.80
C LEU A 60 -0.64 1.75 -1.77
N LEU A 61 -1.87 1.99 -1.34
CA LEU A 61 -2.59 1.09 -0.44
C LEU A 61 -2.80 -0.29 -1.06
N LEU A 62 -3.29 -0.35 -2.30
CA LEU A 62 -3.47 -1.62 -2.99
C LEU A 62 -2.14 -2.35 -3.18
N ALA A 63 -1.07 -1.63 -3.55
CA ALA A 63 0.27 -2.18 -3.65
C ALA A 63 0.69 -2.84 -2.34
N ALA A 64 0.52 -2.15 -1.21
CA ALA A 64 0.81 -2.65 0.14
C ALA A 64 -0.04 -3.86 0.53
N VAL A 65 -1.30 -3.94 0.09
CA VAL A 65 -2.18 -5.11 0.29
C VAL A 65 -1.71 -6.32 -0.50
N VAL A 66 -1.32 -6.12 -1.77
CA VAL A 66 -0.95 -7.23 -2.66
C VAL A 66 0.49 -7.71 -2.45
N THR A 67 1.39 -6.84 -1.96
CA THR A 67 2.66 -7.28 -1.36
C THR A 67 2.41 -7.87 0.03
N SER A 68 3.20 -8.87 0.41
CA SER A 68 3.07 -9.46 1.75
C SER A 68 3.18 -8.37 2.82
N ASN A 69 2.21 -8.35 3.74
CA ASN A 69 2.14 -7.44 4.87
C ASN A 69 1.76 -8.22 6.14
N ASP A 70 1.69 -7.54 7.29
CA ASP A 70 1.38 -8.19 8.56
C ASP A 70 -0.07 -8.75 8.63
N TYR A 71 -0.94 -8.35 7.69
CA TYR A 71 -2.36 -8.71 7.62
C TYR A 71 -2.67 -9.82 6.59
N GLY A 72 -1.70 -10.22 5.77
CA GLY A 72 -1.89 -11.23 4.73
C GLY A 72 -0.59 -11.67 4.05
N LYS A 73 -0.55 -12.92 3.58
CA LYS A 73 0.65 -13.49 2.94
C LYS A 73 1.02 -12.85 1.59
N GLY A 74 0.30 -11.82 1.13
CA GLY A 74 0.45 -11.21 -0.19
C GLY A 74 0.07 -12.17 -1.31
N LEU A 75 -0.01 -11.65 -2.54
CA LEU A 75 -0.22 -12.47 -3.73
C LEU A 75 1.10 -13.18 -4.08
N TYR A 76 1.19 -14.44 -3.67
CA TYR A 76 2.40 -15.25 -3.77
C TYR A 76 2.89 -15.35 -5.22
N ARG A 77 4.22 -15.16 -5.41
CA ARG A 77 5.06 -15.34 -6.63
C ARG A 77 5.50 -14.09 -7.39
N CYS A 78 4.98 -12.91 -7.08
CA CYS A 78 5.41 -11.67 -7.73
C CYS A 78 6.20 -10.82 -6.72
N GLY A 79 7.40 -10.36 -7.12
CA GLY A 79 8.19 -9.45 -6.30
C GLY A 79 7.53 -8.06 -6.25
N ILE A 80 7.91 -7.25 -5.26
CA ILE A 80 7.36 -5.89 -5.04
C ILE A 80 7.28 -5.05 -6.33
N LYS A 81 8.31 -5.12 -7.17
CA LYS A 81 8.37 -4.41 -8.45
C LYS A 81 7.27 -4.87 -9.42
N THR A 82 7.03 -6.17 -9.51
CA THR A 82 5.99 -6.74 -10.37
C THR A 82 4.60 -6.33 -9.88
N ASN A 83 4.37 -6.39 -8.56
CA ASN A 83 3.10 -5.98 -7.97
C ASN A 83 2.79 -4.51 -8.25
N ILE A 84 3.77 -3.63 -8.03
CA ILE A 84 3.67 -2.19 -8.31
C ILE A 84 3.35 -1.95 -9.78
N ASN A 85 4.04 -2.63 -10.70
CA ASN A 85 3.79 -2.49 -12.13
C ASN A 85 2.35 -2.86 -12.51
N HIS A 86 1.80 -3.93 -11.96
CA HIS A 86 0.40 -4.30 -12.23
C HIS A 86 -0.57 -3.28 -11.63
N VAL A 87 -0.37 -2.91 -10.36
CA VAL A 87 -1.26 -1.99 -9.65
C VAL A 87 -1.33 -0.64 -10.35
N ARG A 88 -0.20 -0.12 -10.85
CA ARG A 88 -0.11 1.17 -11.57
C ARG A 88 -1.08 1.29 -12.76
N HIS A 89 -1.48 0.18 -13.36
CA HIS A 89 -2.34 0.16 -14.54
C HIS A 89 -3.82 -0.10 -14.22
N LEU A 90 -4.17 -0.28 -12.95
CA LEU A 90 -5.55 -0.46 -12.52
C LEU A 90 -6.27 0.89 -12.46
N ASP A 91 -7.55 0.89 -12.81
CA ASP A 91 -8.38 2.08 -12.71
C ASP A 91 -9.00 2.16 -11.31
N LEU A 92 -8.30 2.83 -10.39
CA LEU A 92 -8.72 3.00 -8.99
C LEU A 92 -9.31 4.39 -8.72
N ASP A 93 -9.98 4.98 -9.72
CA ASP A 93 -10.54 6.34 -9.63
C ASP A 93 -11.89 6.34 -8.93
N LEU A 94 -11.92 6.58 -7.62
CA LEU A 94 -13.18 6.66 -6.87
C LEU A 94 -13.18 7.73 -5.77
N GLY A 95 -14.32 8.43 -5.69
CA GLY A 95 -14.64 9.40 -4.65
C GLY A 95 -14.79 8.76 -3.26
N SER A 96 -14.83 9.61 -2.23
CA SER A 96 -14.56 9.31 -0.81
C SER A 96 -15.52 8.34 -0.07
N GLY A 97 -16.35 7.55 -0.77
CA GLY A 97 -17.33 6.65 -0.16
C GLY A 97 -17.17 5.16 -0.47
N GLU A 98 -16.33 4.80 -1.45
CA GLU A 98 -16.31 3.43 -2.00
C GLU A 98 -14.96 2.71 -1.86
N LEU A 99 -14.01 3.25 -1.09
CA LEU A 99 -12.62 2.75 -0.98
C LEU A 99 -12.51 1.22 -0.79
N LEU A 100 -13.31 0.65 0.11
CA LEU A 100 -13.32 -0.78 0.37
C LEU A 100 -13.73 -1.60 -0.87
N GLN A 101 -14.71 -1.08 -1.61
CA GLN A 101 -15.17 -1.68 -2.86
C GLN A 101 -14.12 -1.51 -3.96
N CYS A 102 -13.42 -0.37 -4.04
CA CYS A 102 -12.28 -0.18 -4.94
C CYS A 102 -11.19 -1.21 -4.69
N ILE A 103 -10.81 -1.39 -3.42
CA ILE A 103 -9.73 -2.32 -3.04
C ILE A 103 -10.16 -3.74 -3.38
N LYS A 104 -11.40 -4.14 -3.07
CA LYS A 104 -11.94 -5.45 -3.46
C LYS A 104 -11.90 -5.67 -4.97
N THR A 105 -12.37 -4.70 -5.75
CA THR A 105 -12.36 -4.76 -7.21
C THR A 105 -10.92 -4.81 -7.75
N GLY A 106 -10.03 -3.94 -7.27
CA GLY A 106 -8.63 -3.90 -7.68
C GLY A 106 -7.86 -5.18 -7.33
N VAL A 107 -8.13 -5.79 -6.17
CA VAL A 107 -7.58 -7.11 -5.82
C VAL A 107 -8.08 -8.18 -6.80
N GLN A 108 -9.37 -8.19 -7.12
CA GLN A 108 -9.94 -9.14 -8.08
C GLN A 108 -9.35 -8.97 -9.48
N GLU A 109 -9.28 -7.73 -9.98
CA GLU A 109 -8.70 -7.41 -11.29
C GLU A 109 -7.23 -7.79 -11.38
N TYR A 110 -6.48 -7.57 -10.29
CA TYR A 110 -5.11 -8.00 -10.18
C TYR A 110 -4.99 -9.54 -10.25
N ILE A 111 -5.81 -10.27 -9.49
CA ILE A 111 -5.85 -11.75 -9.53
C ILE A 111 -6.16 -12.23 -10.95
N ASP A 112 -7.13 -11.62 -11.62
CA ASP A 112 -7.52 -11.96 -12.99
C ASP A 112 -6.40 -11.66 -13.99
N SER A 113 -5.66 -10.55 -13.81
CA SER A 113 -4.49 -10.21 -14.61
C SER A 113 -3.39 -11.25 -14.44
N ILE A 114 -3.09 -11.66 -13.19
CA ILE A 114 -2.11 -12.72 -12.93
C ILE A 114 -2.56 -14.05 -13.55
N ASN A 115 -3.82 -14.44 -13.35
CA ASN A 115 -4.36 -15.70 -13.89
C ASN A 115 -4.25 -15.74 -15.41
N ARG A 116 -4.52 -14.62 -16.09
CA ARG A 116 -4.34 -14.47 -17.54
C ARG A 116 -2.88 -14.64 -17.98
N GLN A 117 -1.93 -14.18 -17.18
CA GLN A 117 -0.49 -14.24 -17.52
C GLN A 117 0.16 -15.57 -17.15
N SER A 118 -0.32 -16.26 -16.12
CA SER A 118 0.31 -17.46 -15.57
C SER A 118 -0.38 -18.77 -15.95
N GLY A 119 -1.60 -18.72 -16.48
CA GLY A 119 -2.34 -19.92 -16.94
C GLY A 119 -2.80 -20.86 -15.82
N THR A 120 -2.64 -20.47 -14.54
CA THR A 120 -3.11 -21.22 -13.37
C THR A 120 -4.06 -20.38 -12.55
N ALA A 121 -5.19 -20.97 -12.14
CA ALA A 121 -6.17 -20.29 -11.30
C ALA A 121 -5.61 -20.07 -9.89
N PHE A 122 -5.39 -18.80 -9.54
CA PHE A 122 -4.91 -18.38 -8.25
C PHE A 122 -6.08 -18.01 -7.34
N HIS A 123 -6.08 -18.57 -6.12
CA HIS A 123 -6.97 -18.21 -5.04
C HIS A 123 -6.14 -17.69 -3.86
N ALA A 124 -6.36 -16.45 -3.45
CA ALA A 124 -5.96 -15.99 -2.12
C ALA A 124 -7.15 -15.36 -1.42
N ASP A 125 -7.13 -15.51 -0.09
CA ASP A 125 -8.10 -14.95 0.82
C ASP A 125 -7.53 -13.65 1.39
N PHE A 126 -8.17 -12.53 1.05
CA PHE A 126 -7.82 -11.19 1.53
C PHE A 126 -8.81 -10.67 2.56
N SER A 127 -9.75 -11.50 3.04
CA SER A 127 -10.81 -11.04 3.94
C SER A 127 -10.22 -10.36 5.18
N SER A 128 -9.15 -10.92 5.75
CA SER A 128 -8.46 -10.35 6.92
C SER A 128 -7.72 -9.04 6.62
N ALA A 129 -7.10 -8.93 5.45
CA ALA A 129 -6.40 -7.71 5.06
C ALA A 129 -7.39 -6.58 4.77
N ILE A 130 -8.50 -6.90 4.10
CA ILE A 130 -9.55 -5.95 3.72
C ILE A 130 -10.35 -5.49 4.96
N GLU A 131 -10.59 -6.37 5.94
CA GLU A 131 -11.28 -6.02 7.20
C GLU A 131 -10.42 -5.22 8.18
N ALA A 132 -9.10 -5.23 8.02
CA ALA A 132 -8.17 -4.49 8.88
C ALA A 132 -8.01 -3.00 8.49
N PHE A 133 -8.52 -2.60 7.31
CA PHE A 133 -8.50 -1.21 6.81
C PHE A 133 -9.87 -0.54 6.96
#